data_AF-A0A7S0QGD7-F1
#
_entry.id   AF-A0A7S0QGD7-F1
#
_cell.length_a   1.000
_cell.length_b   1.000
_cell.length_c   1.000
_cell.angle_alpha   90.00
_cell.angle_beta   90.00
_cell.angle_gamma   90.00
#
_symmetry.space_group_name_H-M   'P 1'
#
loop_
_entity.id
_entity.type
_entity.pdbx_description
1 polymer ?
#
loop_
_entity_poly.entity_id
_entity_poly.type
_entity_poly.pdbx_seq_one_letter_code
_entity_poly.pdbx_strand_id
1 'polypeptide(L)'
;MAFDGIPATTHKECTMLAFLYEKNVVRIRAGSTPDIRKRFYSAIVHPETSYDVTFFEKAHKKLSRITATTDDYVSNHVPAGVLSWDDAMRMMPEWADPATSYVFHRDDPDILPANRGQVLIQRVIERGPSYMHAPVVLQHYLISKYSKSKIDPVILDMAKYIRDTFNTEQLKRHFLEDEGIPSSDLMHDLMQRGTPGTVTIIVSLSDIDAAFLQKHGPLLLSEFPLCDDFCSDDGRLVHELSYCDASAEHALHPNPVPGRCAIRGDSDDYRRDDGSCTKFHAMLIIGVRGAGDAPRFLVQNWWRRHQFVEVSLAYLEWIRPFLHGPSAYAVCTPQLAVPAGFAQ
;
A
#
# COMPACT_ATOMS: atom_id res chain seq x y z
N MET A 1 4.30 -8.83 34.13
CA MET A 1 5.66 -9.10 34.63
C MET A 1 6.40 -7.77 34.68
N ALA A 2 6.98 -7.40 35.81
CA ALA A 2 7.82 -6.20 35.91
C ALA A 2 9.25 -6.56 35.48
N PHE A 3 9.83 -5.80 34.56
CA PHE A 3 11.14 -6.07 33.92
C PHE A 3 12.25 -5.16 34.45
N ASP A 4 12.35 -4.98 35.77
CA ASP A 4 13.40 -4.14 36.36
C ASP A 4 14.77 -4.82 36.28
N GLY A 5 15.77 -4.13 35.71
CA GLY A 5 17.17 -4.57 35.65
C GLY A 5 17.61 -5.28 34.37
N ILE A 6 16.72 -5.43 33.39
CA ILE A 6 17.05 -5.96 32.07
C ILE A 6 17.57 -4.81 31.17
N PRO A 7 18.70 -4.96 30.45
CA PRO A 7 19.15 -3.95 29.49
C PRO A 7 18.03 -3.56 28.51
N ALA A 8 17.92 -2.28 28.15
CA ALA A 8 16.82 -1.79 27.32
C ALA A 8 16.71 -2.51 25.95
N THR A 9 17.84 -2.95 25.39
CA THR A 9 17.89 -3.80 24.19
C THR A 9 17.17 -5.13 24.41
N THR A 10 17.46 -5.78 25.53
CA THR A 10 16.83 -7.04 25.94
C THR A 10 15.34 -6.84 26.29
N HIS A 11 14.92 -5.68 26.78
CA HIS A 11 13.49 -5.38 26.99
C HIS A 11 12.69 -5.38 25.66
N LYS A 12 13.25 -4.76 24.62
CA LYS A 12 12.62 -4.71 23.29
C LYS A 12 12.50 -6.10 22.67
N GLU A 13 13.56 -6.88 22.71
CA GLU A 13 13.61 -8.26 22.23
C GLU A 13 12.62 -9.16 23.00
N CYS A 14 12.56 -9.02 24.33
CA CYS A 14 11.56 -9.71 25.15
C CYS A 14 10.12 -9.34 24.75
N THR A 15 9.86 -8.07 24.43
CA THR A 15 8.53 -7.60 23.99
C THR A 15 8.14 -8.24 22.66
N MET A 16 9.07 -8.28 21.70
CA MET A 16 8.88 -8.95 20.41
C MET A 16 8.56 -10.43 20.55
N LEU A 17 9.35 -11.14 21.38
CA LEU A 17 9.15 -12.56 21.64
C LEU A 17 7.79 -12.84 22.30
N ALA A 18 7.42 -12.03 23.30
CA ALA A 18 6.13 -12.14 23.97
C ALA A 18 4.98 -11.95 22.99
N PHE A 19 5.05 -10.93 22.13
CA PHE A 19 4.04 -10.68 21.10
C PHE A 19 3.89 -11.86 20.12
N LEU A 20 5.00 -12.37 19.58
CA LEU A 20 4.95 -13.50 18.65
C LEU A 20 4.40 -14.78 19.30
N TYR A 21 4.66 -14.97 20.59
CA TYR A 21 4.13 -16.08 21.38
C TYR A 21 2.62 -15.95 21.60
N GLU A 22 2.16 -14.80 22.08
CA GLU A 22 0.74 -14.50 22.32
C GLU A 22 -0.10 -14.66 21.04
N LYS A 23 0.43 -14.19 19.91
CA LYS A 23 -0.22 -14.26 18.61
C LYS A 23 -0.09 -15.60 17.89
N ASN A 24 0.57 -16.58 18.51
CA ASN A 24 0.77 -17.91 17.96
C ASN A 24 1.36 -17.93 16.53
N VAL A 25 2.17 -16.91 16.17
CA VAL A 25 2.65 -16.63 14.80
C VAL A 25 3.49 -17.76 14.21
N VAL A 26 3.85 -18.79 14.97
CA VAL A 26 4.68 -19.88 14.45
C VAL A 26 3.99 -21.22 14.61
N ARG A 27 3.41 -21.72 13.51
CA ARG A 27 3.32 -23.17 13.27
C ARG A 27 4.70 -23.61 12.80
N ILE A 28 5.57 -23.97 13.73
CA ILE A 28 6.52 -25.02 13.35
C ILE A 28 5.67 -26.28 13.25
N ARG A 29 5.89 -27.11 12.22
CA ARG A 29 5.13 -28.35 11.93
C ARG A 29 4.59 -28.98 13.22
N ALA A 30 3.33 -29.42 13.23
CA ALA A 30 2.80 -30.17 14.36
C ALA A 30 3.83 -31.25 14.77
N GLY A 31 4.36 -31.16 16.00
CA GLY A 31 5.47 -32.01 16.48
C GLY A 31 6.82 -31.31 16.69
N SER A 32 6.98 -30.04 16.32
CA SER A 32 8.23 -29.32 16.55
C SER A 32 8.50 -29.06 18.01
N THR A 33 9.74 -29.31 18.41
CA THR A 33 10.16 -29.17 19.80
C THR A 33 10.20 -27.69 20.21
N PRO A 34 10.06 -27.40 21.51
CA PRO A 34 10.28 -26.05 22.05
C PRO A 34 11.59 -25.41 21.60
N ASP A 35 12.64 -26.20 21.38
CA ASP A 35 13.96 -25.71 20.96
C ASP A 35 13.96 -25.17 19.52
N ILE A 36 13.25 -25.81 18.60
CA ILE A 36 13.14 -25.31 17.21
C ILE A 36 12.35 -24.00 17.21
N ARG A 37 11.32 -23.88 18.07
CA ARG A 37 10.58 -22.62 18.27
C ARG A 37 11.49 -21.52 18.77
N LYS A 38 12.25 -21.80 19.83
CA LYS A 38 13.19 -20.85 20.41
C LYS A 38 14.24 -20.40 19.40
N ARG A 39 14.79 -21.29 18.57
CA ARG A 39 15.77 -20.94 17.53
C ARG A 39 15.19 -20.05 16.45
N PHE A 40 14.00 -20.35 15.95
CA PHE A 40 13.36 -19.53 14.91
C PHE A 40 13.00 -18.14 15.44
N TYR A 41 12.44 -18.06 16.65
CA TYR A 41 12.18 -16.77 17.30
C TYR A 41 13.47 -15.99 17.55
N SER A 42 14.53 -16.66 18.01
CA SER A 42 15.84 -16.03 18.16
C SER A 42 16.38 -15.53 16.84
N ALA A 43 16.17 -16.22 15.72
CA ALA A 43 16.59 -15.75 14.41
C ALA A 43 15.83 -14.48 13.97
N ILE A 44 14.52 -14.39 14.24
CA ILE A 44 13.73 -13.17 13.95
C ILE A 44 14.16 -12.00 14.83
N VAL A 45 14.47 -12.26 16.10
CA VAL A 45 14.77 -11.21 17.10
C VAL A 45 16.24 -10.80 17.08
N HIS A 46 17.13 -11.73 16.73
CA HIS A 46 18.58 -11.56 16.63
C HIS A 46 19.03 -12.01 15.22
N PRO A 47 18.68 -11.25 14.17
CA PRO A 47 18.94 -11.63 12.78
C PRO A 47 20.41 -11.88 12.48
N GLU A 48 21.33 -11.24 13.20
CA GLU A 48 22.79 -11.39 13.10
C GLU A 48 23.28 -12.80 13.42
N THR A 49 22.46 -13.61 14.09
CA THR A 49 22.80 -14.99 14.45
C THR A 49 22.28 -16.02 13.44
N SER A 50 21.59 -15.56 12.38
CA SER A 50 20.91 -16.41 11.41
C SER A 50 21.73 -16.67 10.15
N TYR A 51 21.42 -17.76 9.46
CA TYR A 51 21.96 -18.07 8.13
C TYR A 51 21.39 -17.15 7.04
N ASP A 52 20.18 -16.62 7.23
CA ASP A 52 19.50 -15.71 6.30
C ASP A 52 19.29 -14.33 6.95
N VAL A 53 20.40 -13.61 7.17
CA VAL A 53 20.42 -12.34 7.91
C VAL A 53 19.48 -11.32 7.27
N THR A 54 19.50 -11.17 5.95
CA THR A 54 18.70 -10.17 5.23
C THR A 54 17.20 -10.38 5.42
N PHE A 55 16.73 -11.62 5.37
CA PHE A 55 15.33 -11.96 5.62
C PHE A 55 14.90 -11.58 7.03
N PHE A 56 15.66 -12.02 8.03
CA PHE A 56 15.29 -11.80 9.42
C PHE A 56 15.47 -10.34 9.86
N GLU A 57 16.40 -9.57 9.28
CA GLU A 57 16.51 -8.13 9.51
C GLU A 57 15.24 -7.38 9.11
N LYS A 58 14.62 -7.76 7.97
CA LYS A 58 13.35 -7.16 7.52
C LYS A 58 12.21 -7.51 8.48
N ALA A 59 12.11 -8.78 8.88
CA ALA A 59 11.11 -9.23 9.85
C ALA A 59 11.28 -8.53 11.20
N HIS A 60 12.51 -8.43 11.70
CA HIS A 60 12.87 -7.73 12.93
C HIS A 60 12.46 -6.24 12.88
N LYS A 61 12.74 -5.54 11.78
CA LYS A 61 12.35 -4.13 11.60
C LYS A 61 10.82 -3.95 11.64
N LYS A 62 10.05 -4.82 10.97
CA LYS A 62 8.58 -4.77 11.00
C LYS A 62 8.04 -5.04 12.40
N LEU A 63 8.53 -6.10 13.03
CA LEU A 63 8.14 -6.49 14.38
C LEU A 63 8.47 -5.38 15.39
N SER A 64 9.61 -4.72 15.24
CA SER A 64 10.02 -3.57 16.05
C SER A 64 9.07 -2.41 15.94
N ARG A 65 8.45 -2.17 14.79
CA ARG A 65 7.50 -1.08 14.60
C ARG A 65 6.16 -1.41 15.26
N ILE A 66 5.65 -2.63 15.05
CA ILE A 66 4.36 -3.08 15.60
C ILE A 66 4.39 -3.21 17.14
N THR A 67 5.53 -3.59 17.69
CA THR A 67 5.72 -3.77 19.15
C THR A 67 6.26 -2.54 19.86
N ALA A 68 6.59 -1.48 19.13
CA ALA A 68 6.89 -0.20 19.76
C ALA A 68 5.63 0.28 20.50
N THR A 69 5.81 0.78 21.72
CA THR A 69 4.73 1.41 22.50
C THR A 69 4.39 2.81 22.00
N THR A 70 5.20 3.33 21.07
CA THR A 70 4.90 4.55 20.33
C THR A 70 4.01 4.19 19.15
N ASP A 71 2.92 4.93 18.98
CA ASP A 71 2.03 4.86 17.81
C ASP A 71 2.83 5.03 16.50
N ASP A 72 2.23 4.69 15.36
CA ASP A 72 2.83 4.90 14.03
C ASP A 72 3.49 6.29 13.95
N TYR A 73 4.71 6.41 13.44
CA TYR A 73 5.34 7.72 13.32
C TYR A 73 4.59 8.55 12.26
N VAL A 74 3.75 9.48 12.72
CA VAL A 74 3.12 10.47 11.84
C VAL A 74 3.82 11.80 12.02
N SER A 75 4.23 12.33 10.88
CA SER A 75 4.54 13.73 10.78
C SER A 75 3.36 14.42 10.11
N ASN A 76 2.88 15.50 10.73
CA ASN A 76 1.96 16.44 10.09
C ASN A 76 2.65 17.23 8.97
N HIS A 77 3.93 16.94 8.69
CA HIS A 77 4.75 17.55 7.67
C HIS A 77 5.35 16.46 6.78
N VAL A 78 5.35 16.69 5.48
CA VAL A 78 6.16 15.91 4.55
C VAL A 78 7.63 16.07 4.98
N PRO A 79 8.39 15.00 5.25
CA PRO A 79 9.78 15.14 5.68
C PRO A 79 10.61 15.94 4.67
N ALA A 80 11.53 16.77 5.14
CA ALA A 80 12.45 17.49 4.25
C ALA A 80 13.21 16.49 3.35
N GLY A 81 13.10 16.65 2.02
CA GLY A 81 13.71 15.73 1.04
C GLY A 81 12.85 14.52 0.62
N VAL A 82 11.60 14.43 1.11
CA VAL A 82 10.54 13.64 0.46
C VAL A 82 9.87 14.56 -0.55
N LEU A 83 9.82 14.15 -1.82
CA LEU A 83 9.34 15.00 -2.91
C LEU A 83 7.92 15.48 -2.65
N SER A 84 7.73 16.79 -2.61
CA SER A 84 6.39 17.34 -2.48
C SER A 84 5.60 17.11 -3.77
N TRP A 85 4.28 16.96 -3.65
CA TRP A 85 3.37 17.08 -4.80
C TRP A 85 3.54 18.44 -5.51
N ASP A 86 4.12 19.45 -4.86
CA ASP A 86 4.43 20.76 -5.44
C ASP A 86 5.80 20.82 -6.12
N ASP A 87 6.73 19.90 -5.82
CA ASP A 87 7.84 19.57 -6.72
C ASP A 87 7.28 18.78 -7.90
N ALA A 88 6.36 17.85 -7.63
CA ALA A 88 5.66 17.08 -8.65
C ALA A 88 4.84 17.99 -9.60
N MET A 89 4.12 18.99 -9.10
CA MET A 89 3.26 19.91 -9.86
C MET A 89 3.97 21.18 -10.33
N ARG A 90 5.11 21.60 -9.73
CA ARG A 90 6.00 22.59 -10.37
C ARG A 90 6.80 21.99 -11.53
N MET A 91 7.09 20.68 -11.51
CA MET A 91 7.79 19.98 -12.60
C MET A 91 6.84 19.39 -13.66
N MET A 92 5.53 19.25 -13.40
CA MET A 92 4.55 18.70 -14.35
C MET A 92 3.47 19.76 -14.71
N PRO A 93 3.83 20.79 -15.50
CA PRO A 93 2.94 21.92 -15.80
C PRO A 93 1.65 21.53 -16.54
N GLU A 94 1.62 20.34 -17.14
CA GLU A 94 0.52 19.84 -17.96
C GLU A 94 -0.60 19.15 -17.14
N TRP A 95 -0.39 18.88 -15.83
CA TRP A 95 -1.43 18.49 -14.86
C TRP A 95 -2.03 19.70 -14.12
N ALA A 96 -1.40 20.87 -14.28
CA ALA A 96 -1.82 22.10 -13.65
C ALA A 96 -2.97 22.78 -14.40
N ASP A 97 -3.25 22.39 -15.65
CA ASP A 97 -4.37 22.93 -16.41
C ASP A 97 -5.70 22.35 -15.89
N PRO A 98 -6.50 23.11 -15.14
CA PRO A 98 -7.76 22.62 -14.58
C PRO A 98 -8.83 22.47 -15.67
N ALA A 99 -8.62 23.04 -16.87
CA ALA A 99 -9.55 22.86 -17.99
C ALA A 99 -9.50 21.42 -18.54
N THR A 100 -8.40 20.72 -18.32
CA THR A 100 -8.16 19.38 -18.87
C THR A 100 -7.87 18.34 -17.80
N SER A 101 -7.81 18.71 -16.52
CA SER A 101 -7.49 17.82 -15.41
C SER A 101 -8.47 17.94 -14.24
N TYR A 102 -8.67 16.82 -13.56
CA TYR A 102 -9.36 16.73 -12.28
C TYR A 102 -8.47 16.00 -11.27
N VAL A 103 -8.30 16.59 -10.09
CA VAL A 103 -7.55 16.03 -8.96
C VAL A 103 -8.41 16.07 -7.71
N PHE A 104 -8.72 14.90 -7.15
CA PHE A 104 -9.69 14.72 -6.08
C PHE A 104 -9.52 15.70 -4.90
N HIS A 105 -8.36 15.73 -4.27
CA HIS A 105 -8.14 16.54 -3.06
C HIS A 105 -8.13 18.06 -3.31
N ARG A 106 -7.97 18.48 -4.57
CA ARG A 106 -7.89 19.89 -5.01
C ARG A 106 -9.25 20.39 -5.48
N ASP A 107 -9.90 19.59 -6.32
CA ASP A 107 -11.03 20.01 -7.17
C ASP A 107 -12.39 19.51 -6.69
N ASP A 108 -12.44 18.49 -5.82
CA ASP A 108 -13.71 17.95 -5.34
C ASP A 108 -14.49 19.02 -4.53
N PRO A 109 -15.73 19.35 -4.92
CA PRO A 109 -16.54 20.36 -4.23
C PRO A 109 -17.10 19.89 -2.88
N ASP A 110 -17.16 18.57 -2.64
CA ASP A 110 -17.63 18.02 -1.36
C ASP A 110 -16.56 18.17 -0.25
N ILE A 111 -15.30 18.36 -0.63
CA ILE A 111 -14.21 18.65 0.31
C ILE A 111 -14.25 20.13 0.70
N LEU A 112 -14.44 20.38 1.99
CA LEU A 112 -14.40 21.73 2.56
C LEU A 112 -13.08 22.44 2.17
N PRO A 113 -13.12 23.71 1.72
CA PRO A 113 -11.91 24.45 1.32
C PRO A 113 -10.80 24.45 2.37
N ALA A 114 -11.16 24.52 3.65
CA ALA A 114 -10.22 24.49 4.77
C ALA A 114 -9.50 23.13 4.96
N ASN A 115 -10.08 22.04 4.43
CA ASN A 115 -9.53 20.69 4.56
C ASN A 115 -8.65 20.29 3.36
N ARG A 116 -8.72 20.99 2.21
CA ARG A 116 -8.04 20.59 0.96
C ARG A 116 -6.54 20.33 1.11
N GLY A 117 -5.85 21.12 1.94
CA GLY A 117 -4.42 20.93 2.22
C GLY A 117 -4.09 19.75 3.15
N GLN A 118 -5.09 19.19 3.82
CA GLN A 118 -4.96 18.08 4.78
C GLN A 118 -5.49 16.75 4.22
N VAL A 119 -6.23 16.80 3.11
CA VAL A 119 -6.74 15.62 2.43
C VAL A 119 -5.60 14.80 1.81
N LEU A 120 -4.59 15.47 1.26
CA LEU A 120 -3.43 14.80 0.69
C LEU A 120 -2.46 14.35 1.79
N ILE A 121 -2.56 13.08 2.18
CA ILE A 121 -1.65 12.48 3.16
C ILE A 121 -0.58 11.63 2.49
N GLN A 122 0.63 11.68 3.04
CA GLN A 122 1.73 10.84 2.59
C GLN A 122 2.13 9.86 3.69
N ARG A 123 2.14 8.57 3.36
CA ARG A 123 2.79 7.54 4.18
C ARG A 123 4.03 7.07 3.43
N VAL A 124 5.23 7.43 3.86
CA VAL A 124 6.45 7.01 3.15
C VAL A 124 6.82 5.61 3.60
N ILE A 125 6.87 4.68 2.65
CA ILE A 125 7.52 3.38 2.83
C ILE A 125 8.93 3.43 2.23
N GLU A 126 9.87 2.88 3.00
CA GLU A 126 11.26 2.75 2.55
C GLU A 126 11.37 1.68 1.46
N ARG A 127 10.73 0.51 1.68
CA ARG A 127 10.63 -0.65 0.77
C ARG A 127 9.42 -1.51 1.16
N GLY A 128 9.01 -2.42 0.27
CA GLY A 128 7.95 -3.40 0.50
C GLY A 128 6.62 -3.02 -0.18
N PRO A 129 5.61 -3.90 -0.12
CA PRO A 129 4.36 -3.66 -0.81
C PRO A 129 3.47 -2.67 -0.07
N SER A 130 2.70 -1.91 -0.83
CA SER A 130 1.80 -0.86 -0.34
C SER A 130 0.40 -1.36 0.02
N TYR A 131 0.16 -2.68 0.08
CA TYR A 131 -1.19 -3.28 0.24
C TYR A 131 -2.02 -2.66 1.35
N MET A 132 -1.38 -2.28 2.45
CA MET A 132 -2.08 -1.69 3.58
C MET A 132 -2.12 -0.16 3.54
N HIS A 133 -1.19 0.48 2.82
CA HIS A 133 -1.11 1.93 2.74
C HIS A 133 -2.25 2.49 1.87
N ALA A 134 -2.51 1.86 0.72
CA ALA A 134 -3.58 2.28 -0.18
C ALA A 134 -4.97 2.35 0.47
N PRO A 135 -5.50 1.30 1.12
CA PRO A 135 -6.80 1.35 1.75
C PRO A 135 -6.85 2.31 2.94
N VAL A 136 -5.76 2.48 3.69
CA VAL A 136 -5.68 3.46 4.78
C VAL A 136 -5.75 4.89 4.26
N VAL A 137 -5.06 5.18 3.15
CA VAL A 137 -5.15 6.50 2.51
C VAL A 137 -6.50 6.72 1.86
N LEU A 138 -7.09 5.69 1.24
CA LEU A 138 -8.45 5.78 0.71
C LEU A 138 -9.47 6.10 1.81
N GLN A 139 -9.37 5.43 2.96
CA GLN A 139 -10.20 5.74 4.13
C GLN A 139 -10.10 7.21 4.53
N HIS A 140 -8.89 7.77 4.57
CA HIS A 140 -8.69 9.20 4.86
C HIS A 140 -9.35 10.11 3.82
N TYR A 141 -9.24 9.77 2.54
CA TYR A 141 -9.94 10.50 1.46
C TYR A 141 -11.46 10.46 1.62
N LEU A 142 -12.03 9.31 1.99
CA LEU A 142 -13.47 9.16 2.23
C LEU A 142 -13.91 10.00 3.43
N ILE A 143 -13.20 9.92 4.57
CA ILE A 143 -13.45 10.78 5.74
C ILE A 143 -13.42 12.25 5.36
N SER A 144 -12.43 12.63 4.54
CA SER A 144 -12.26 13.99 4.03
C SER A 144 -13.41 14.49 3.18
N LYS A 145 -13.96 13.64 2.30
CA LYS A 145 -15.08 13.96 1.43
C LYS A 145 -16.40 14.10 2.18
N TYR A 146 -16.66 13.21 3.13
CA TYR A 146 -17.96 13.09 3.76
C TYR A 146 -18.10 13.89 5.06
N SER A 147 -17.00 14.27 5.70
CA SER A 147 -17.06 15.11 6.88
C SER A 147 -17.56 16.52 6.54
N LYS A 148 -18.45 17.05 7.39
CA LYS A 148 -19.01 18.40 7.28
C LYS A 148 -18.38 19.39 8.27
N SER A 149 -17.35 18.96 8.99
CA SER A 149 -16.58 19.80 9.90
C SER A 149 -15.13 19.89 9.44
N LYS A 150 -14.39 20.86 9.98
CA LYS A 150 -12.93 20.83 9.90
C LYS A 150 -12.46 19.48 10.46
N ILE A 151 -11.59 18.81 9.72
CA ILE A 151 -11.07 17.50 10.09
C ILE A 151 -9.68 17.74 10.67
N ASP A 152 -9.43 17.26 11.87
CA ASP A 152 -8.04 17.01 12.25
C ASP A 152 -7.59 15.76 11.47
N PRO A 153 -6.42 15.78 10.81
CA PRO A 153 -5.98 14.67 9.95
C PRO A 153 -5.73 13.42 10.80
N VAL A 154 -6.79 12.66 11.07
CA VAL A 154 -6.75 11.40 11.81
C VAL A 154 -6.60 10.29 10.79
N ILE A 155 -5.47 9.61 10.87
CA ILE A 155 -5.16 8.43 10.05
C ILE A 155 -5.21 7.18 10.93
N LEU A 156 -5.43 6.02 10.29
CA LEU A 156 -5.30 4.74 10.98
C LEU A 156 -3.87 4.54 11.49
N ASP A 157 -3.74 4.26 12.78
CA ASP A 157 -2.54 3.66 13.36
C ASP A 157 -2.48 2.19 12.90
N MET A 158 -1.68 1.93 11.87
CA MET A 158 -1.50 0.62 11.28
C MET A 158 -0.75 -0.32 12.22
N ALA A 159 0.23 0.17 12.99
CA ALA A 159 0.94 -0.67 13.96
C ALA A 159 -0.03 -1.22 15.01
N LYS A 160 -0.89 -0.36 15.57
CA LYS A 160 -1.93 -0.76 16.52
C LYS A 160 -2.99 -1.65 15.87
N TYR A 161 -3.46 -1.29 14.67
CA TYR A 161 -4.42 -2.10 13.93
C TYR A 161 -3.88 -3.52 13.67
N ILE A 162 -2.63 -3.66 13.21
CA ILE A 162 -1.99 -4.96 13.01
C ILE A 162 -1.88 -5.72 14.32
N ARG A 163 -1.38 -5.07 15.38
CA ARG A 163 -1.21 -5.68 16.70
C ARG A 163 -2.53 -6.21 17.25
N ASP A 164 -3.64 -5.50 17.07
CA ASP A 164 -4.88 -5.84 17.75
C ASP A 164 -5.79 -6.73 16.88
N THR A 165 -5.73 -6.61 15.55
CA THR A 165 -6.67 -7.28 14.63
C THR A 165 -6.09 -8.45 13.86
N PHE A 166 -4.79 -8.46 13.54
CA PHE A 166 -4.25 -9.54 12.71
C PHE A 166 -4.24 -10.85 13.49
N ASN A 167 -4.71 -11.89 12.81
CA ASN A 167 -4.57 -13.26 13.27
C ASN A 167 -3.17 -13.82 12.97
N THR A 168 -2.92 -15.03 13.48
CA THR A 168 -1.67 -15.77 13.31
C THR A 168 -1.18 -15.83 11.86
N GLU A 169 -2.03 -16.20 10.92
CA GLU A 169 -1.63 -16.37 9.51
C GLU A 169 -1.37 -15.01 8.84
N GLN A 170 -2.18 -13.99 9.14
CA GLN A 170 -1.96 -12.63 8.64
C GLN A 170 -0.62 -12.05 9.14
N LEU A 171 -0.27 -12.27 10.42
CA LEU A 171 1.02 -11.84 10.97
C LEU A 171 2.19 -12.59 10.32
N LYS A 172 2.05 -13.89 10.04
CA LYS A 172 3.08 -14.65 9.31
C LYS A 172 3.33 -14.06 7.93
N ARG A 173 2.26 -13.87 7.15
CA ARG A 173 2.35 -13.26 5.83
C ARG A 173 3.07 -11.91 5.92
N HIS A 174 2.64 -11.09 6.89
CA HIS A 174 3.18 -9.74 7.09
C HIS A 174 4.68 -9.71 7.41
N PHE A 175 5.13 -10.57 8.33
CA PHE A 175 6.51 -10.58 8.78
C PHE A 175 7.44 -11.40 7.89
N LEU A 176 6.98 -12.59 7.49
CA LEU A 176 7.81 -13.64 6.90
C LEU A 176 7.69 -13.71 5.39
N GLU A 177 6.57 -13.33 4.80
CA GLU A 177 6.39 -13.46 3.35
C GLU A 177 6.51 -12.11 2.65
N ASP A 178 6.69 -11.04 3.44
CA ASP A 178 6.56 -9.67 2.95
C ASP A 178 5.19 -9.42 2.31
N GLU A 179 4.18 -10.20 2.72
CA GLU A 179 2.82 -10.15 2.20
C GLU A 179 1.89 -9.50 3.23
N GLY A 180 1.14 -8.48 2.82
CA GLY A 180 0.13 -7.87 3.70
C GLY A 180 -1.12 -8.73 3.80
N ILE A 181 -2.18 -8.10 4.31
CA ILE A 181 -3.54 -8.49 3.93
C ILE A 181 -3.80 -7.91 2.52
N PRO A 182 -4.52 -8.61 1.63
CA PRO A 182 -5.09 -8.02 0.43
C PRO A 182 -5.68 -6.63 0.68
N SER A 183 -5.35 -5.66 -0.17
CA SER A 183 -5.81 -4.27 0.02
C SER A 183 -7.33 -4.18 -0.01
N SER A 184 -7.98 -5.03 -0.82
CA SER A 184 -9.42 -5.22 -0.90
C SER A 184 -10.03 -5.72 0.41
N ASP A 185 -9.46 -6.78 1.00
CA ASP A 185 -9.88 -7.32 2.30
C ASP A 185 -9.71 -6.30 3.43
N LEU A 186 -8.57 -5.59 3.46
CA LEU A 186 -8.34 -4.55 4.44
C LEU A 186 -9.32 -3.40 4.28
N MET A 187 -9.56 -2.94 3.05
CA MET A 187 -10.56 -1.90 2.79
C MET A 187 -11.93 -2.34 3.30
N HIS A 188 -12.32 -3.58 3.03
CA HIS A 188 -13.59 -4.13 3.48
C HIS A 188 -13.70 -4.17 5.02
N ASP A 189 -12.68 -4.66 5.72
CA ASP A 189 -12.65 -4.67 7.20
C ASP A 189 -12.69 -3.25 7.79
N LEU A 190 -11.93 -2.31 7.23
CA LEU A 190 -11.93 -0.91 7.63
C LEU A 190 -13.33 -0.27 7.48
N MET A 191 -14.01 -0.55 6.37
CA MET A 191 -15.36 -0.06 6.15
C MET A 191 -16.36 -0.70 7.11
N GLN A 192 -16.31 -2.02 7.31
CA GLN A 192 -17.21 -2.72 8.24
C GLN A 192 -17.11 -2.21 9.67
N ARG A 193 -15.89 -1.86 10.13
CA ARG A 193 -15.66 -1.34 11.48
C ARG A 193 -15.97 0.14 11.61
N GLY A 194 -15.82 0.93 10.54
CA GLY A 194 -16.04 2.37 10.55
C GLY A 194 -17.51 2.74 10.35
N THR A 195 -18.17 2.16 9.33
CA THR A 195 -19.57 2.43 9.00
C THR A 195 -20.16 1.22 8.27
N PRO A 196 -20.99 0.39 8.93
CA PRO A 196 -21.52 -0.84 8.34
C PRO A 196 -22.31 -0.57 7.05
N GLY A 197 -21.94 -1.25 5.97
CA GLY A 197 -22.61 -1.21 4.67
C GLY A 197 -21.70 -0.76 3.54
N THR A 198 -20.80 -1.63 3.09
CA THR A 198 -19.89 -1.31 1.98
C THR A 198 -20.57 -1.56 0.64
N VAL A 199 -20.70 -0.52 -0.19
CA VAL A 199 -20.97 -0.66 -1.62
C VAL A 199 -19.66 -0.43 -2.35
N THR A 200 -19.05 -1.52 -2.80
CA THR A 200 -17.89 -1.49 -3.67
C THR A 200 -18.35 -1.64 -5.11
N ILE A 201 -18.07 -0.65 -5.96
CA ILE A 201 -18.37 -0.73 -7.39
C ILE A 201 -17.10 -1.17 -8.11
N ILE A 202 -17.27 -2.18 -8.96
CA ILE A 202 -16.29 -2.62 -9.94
C ILE A 202 -16.36 -1.63 -11.10
N VAL A 203 -15.25 -0.94 -11.38
CA VAL A 203 -15.22 0.11 -12.40
C VAL A 203 -14.51 -0.40 -13.65
N SER A 204 -15.10 -0.20 -14.83
CA SER A 204 -14.36 -0.35 -16.09
C SER A 204 -13.34 0.78 -16.18
N LEU A 205 -12.10 0.47 -16.52
CA LEU A 205 -11.02 1.46 -16.59
C LEU A 205 -11.32 2.55 -17.64
N SER A 206 -12.04 2.21 -18.70
CA SER A 206 -12.56 3.12 -19.73
C SER A 206 -13.55 4.16 -19.21
N ASP A 207 -14.24 3.86 -18.10
CA ASP A 207 -15.32 4.70 -17.57
C ASP A 207 -14.82 5.69 -16.52
N ILE A 208 -13.51 5.66 -16.24
CA ILE A 208 -12.87 6.55 -15.28
C ILE A 208 -12.61 7.90 -15.95
N ASP A 209 -13.48 8.86 -15.69
CA ASP A 209 -13.31 10.26 -16.07
C ASP A 209 -13.40 11.21 -14.85
N ALA A 210 -13.34 12.52 -15.11
CA ALA A 210 -13.42 13.53 -14.06
C ALA A 210 -14.75 13.47 -13.30
N ALA A 211 -15.86 13.24 -13.99
CA ALA A 211 -17.18 13.14 -13.38
C ALA A 211 -17.30 11.87 -12.51
N PHE A 212 -16.67 10.77 -12.93
CA PHE A 212 -16.57 9.53 -12.17
C PHE A 212 -15.83 9.76 -10.86
N LEU A 213 -14.60 10.30 -10.92
CA LEU A 213 -13.80 10.56 -9.72
C LEU A 213 -14.46 11.61 -8.81
N GLN A 214 -15.12 12.62 -9.38
CA GLN A 214 -15.90 13.59 -8.60
C GLN A 214 -17.06 12.92 -7.86
N LYS A 215 -17.76 11.98 -8.49
CA LYS A 215 -18.89 11.29 -7.88
C LYS A 215 -18.44 10.28 -6.82
N HIS A 216 -17.41 9.50 -7.12
CA HIS A 216 -17.05 8.31 -6.36
C HIS A 216 -15.80 8.48 -5.48
N GLY A 217 -15.01 9.52 -5.69
CA GLY A 217 -13.72 9.72 -5.04
C GLY A 217 -12.59 8.88 -5.67
N PRO A 218 -11.46 8.75 -4.96
CA PRO A 218 -10.32 7.99 -5.45
C PRO A 218 -10.63 6.51 -5.61
N LEU A 219 -9.93 5.86 -6.54
CA LEU A 219 -10.10 4.44 -6.82
C LEU A 219 -8.94 3.64 -6.25
N LEU A 220 -9.25 2.55 -5.55
CA LEU A 220 -8.24 1.59 -5.13
C LEU A 220 -7.87 0.66 -6.29
N LEU A 221 -6.64 0.78 -6.77
CA LEU A 221 -5.98 -0.25 -7.58
C LEU A 221 -5.36 -1.24 -6.60
N SER A 222 -5.89 -2.46 -6.52
CA SER A 222 -5.40 -3.49 -5.59
C SER A 222 -4.79 -4.64 -6.36
N GLU A 223 -3.75 -5.23 -5.79
CA GLU A 223 -3.25 -6.56 -6.17
C GLU A 223 -2.86 -6.66 -7.66
N PHE A 224 -2.17 -5.64 -8.19
CA PHE A 224 -1.55 -5.72 -9.52
C PHE A 224 -0.05 -5.99 -9.42
N PRO A 225 0.53 -6.76 -10.35
CA PRO A 225 1.97 -6.89 -10.43
C PRO A 225 2.58 -5.58 -10.92
N LEU A 226 3.75 -5.27 -10.38
CA LEU A 226 4.58 -4.21 -10.92
C LEU A 226 5.54 -4.81 -11.95
N CYS A 227 5.77 -4.08 -13.04
CA CYS A 227 6.87 -4.37 -13.95
C CYS A 227 8.18 -3.88 -13.31
N ASP A 228 9.30 -4.47 -13.71
CA ASP A 228 10.64 -3.98 -13.35
C ASP A 228 10.82 -2.50 -13.75
N ASP A 229 10.21 -2.08 -14.87
CA ASP A 229 10.24 -0.71 -15.39
C ASP A 229 9.02 0.13 -14.96
N PHE A 230 8.37 -0.23 -13.85
CA PHE A 230 7.18 0.50 -13.40
C PHE A 230 7.45 1.98 -13.10
N CYS A 231 8.66 2.35 -12.70
CA CYS A 231 9.00 3.75 -12.52
C CYS A 231 10.44 3.97 -12.97
N SER A 232 10.64 4.85 -13.94
CA SER A 232 11.95 5.45 -14.19
C SER A 232 12.42 6.21 -12.95
N ASP A 233 13.74 6.40 -12.83
CA ASP A 233 14.37 7.14 -11.72
C ASP A 233 13.81 8.57 -11.53
N ASP A 234 13.20 9.14 -12.58
CA ASP A 234 12.59 10.47 -12.57
C ASP A 234 11.08 10.48 -12.23
N GLY A 235 10.48 9.31 -11.99
CA GLY A 235 9.08 9.17 -11.62
C GLY A 235 8.08 9.45 -12.75
N ARG A 236 8.54 9.63 -13.99
CA ARG A 236 7.70 10.00 -15.13
C ARG A 236 7.42 8.80 -16.02
N LEU A 237 6.15 8.42 -16.05
CA LEU A 237 5.54 7.53 -17.03
C LEU A 237 6.07 6.09 -17.04
N VAL A 238 5.16 5.18 -16.69
CA VAL A 238 5.21 3.79 -17.16
C VAL A 238 4.86 3.82 -18.64
N HIS A 239 5.81 3.42 -19.48
CA HIS A 239 5.76 3.39 -20.94
C HIS A 239 4.36 3.28 -21.59
N GLU A 240 4.14 4.03 -22.68
CA GLU A 240 3.42 3.47 -23.84
C GLU A 240 4.20 2.22 -24.26
N LEU A 241 3.57 1.05 -24.11
CA LEU A 241 4.11 -0.28 -24.36
C LEU A 241 5.08 -0.32 -25.56
N SER A 242 6.36 -0.13 -25.28
CA SER A 242 7.47 -0.40 -26.17
C SER A 242 8.31 -1.37 -25.38
N TYR A 243 8.30 -2.65 -25.76
CA TYR A 243 9.11 -3.72 -25.17
C TYR A 243 8.62 -4.37 -23.86
N CYS A 244 7.35 -4.75 -23.81
CA CYS A 244 7.03 -6.09 -23.31
C CYS A 244 6.62 -6.90 -24.54
N ASP A 245 7.57 -7.61 -25.15
CA ASP A 245 7.33 -8.50 -26.29
C ASP A 245 6.53 -9.71 -25.78
N ALA A 246 5.25 -9.48 -25.45
CA ALA A 246 4.24 -10.50 -25.35
C ALA A 246 3.94 -10.90 -26.79
N SER A 247 4.78 -11.77 -27.36
CA SER A 247 4.39 -12.48 -28.56
C SER A 247 3.00 -13.07 -28.29
N ALA A 248 2.06 -12.76 -29.20
CA ALA A 248 0.64 -13.03 -29.09
C ALA A 248 0.28 -14.52 -28.84
N GLU A 249 1.27 -15.43 -28.82
CA GLU A 249 1.12 -16.84 -28.52
C GLU A 249 0.94 -17.16 -27.02
N HIS A 250 1.38 -16.30 -26.10
CA HIS A 250 1.24 -16.58 -24.65
C HIS A 250 -0.11 -16.14 -24.04
N ALA A 251 -0.85 -15.25 -24.70
CA ALA A 251 -2.12 -14.71 -24.18
C ALA A 251 -3.32 -15.66 -24.33
N LEU A 252 -3.17 -16.78 -25.03
CA LEU A 252 -4.24 -17.78 -25.23
C LEU A 252 -4.14 -19.00 -24.30
N HIS A 253 -3.14 -19.04 -23.41
CA HIS A 253 -3.10 -20.05 -22.35
C HIS A 253 -3.96 -19.60 -21.16
N PRO A 254 -4.82 -20.48 -20.59
CA PRO A 254 -5.67 -20.16 -19.43
C PRO A 254 -4.88 -19.84 -18.15
N ASN A 255 -3.55 -19.97 -18.18
CA ASN A 255 -2.60 -19.50 -17.20
C ASN A 255 -1.47 -18.78 -17.96
N PRO A 256 -1.53 -17.46 -18.16
CA PRO A 256 -0.40 -16.73 -18.73
C PRO A 256 0.79 -16.88 -17.78
N VAL A 257 1.83 -17.58 -18.22
CA VAL A 257 3.11 -17.59 -17.51
C VAL A 257 3.70 -16.19 -17.68
N PRO A 258 3.99 -15.45 -16.60
CA PRO A 258 4.63 -14.15 -16.73
C PRO A 258 5.93 -14.31 -17.52
N GLY A 259 6.07 -13.58 -18.63
CA GLY A 259 7.31 -13.54 -19.39
C GLY A 259 8.47 -13.12 -18.48
N ARG A 260 9.68 -13.58 -18.79
CA ARG A 260 10.89 -13.28 -18.01
C ARG A 260 11.08 -11.77 -17.86
N CYS A 261 10.71 -11.22 -16.70
CA CYS A 261 11.10 -9.87 -16.26
C CYS A 261 12.63 -9.82 -16.11
N ALA A 262 13.32 -8.97 -16.85
CA ALA A 262 14.79 -8.93 -16.89
C ALA A 262 15.32 -7.73 -16.08
N ILE A 263 15.43 -7.91 -14.76
CA ILE A 263 15.99 -6.90 -13.84
C ILE A 263 17.45 -6.55 -14.21
N ARG A 264 17.73 -5.25 -14.38
CA ARG A 264 19.06 -4.65 -14.20
C ARG A 264 18.93 -3.44 -13.26
N GLY A 265 19.35 -3.60 -12.00
CA GLY A 265 19.58 -2.49 -11.06
C GLY A 265 19.00 -2.70 -9.67
N ASP A 266 19.89 -2.84 -8.67
CA ASP A 266 19.80 -2.64 -7.20
C ASP A 266 18.53 -3.09 -6.41
N SER A 267 17.62 -3.83 -7.05
CA SER A 267 16.40 -4.37 -6.45
C SER A 267 16.37 -5.90 -6.58
N ASP A 268 17.40 -6.56 -6.04
CA ASP A 268 17.62 -8.03 -6.07
C ASP A 268 16.53 -8.88 -5.38
N ASP A 269 15.32 -8.37 -5.12
CA ASP A 269 14.36 -8.92 -4.14
C ASP A 269 12.96 -9.26 -4.70
N TYR A 270 12.74 -9.19 -6.02
CA TYR A 270 11.40 -9.35 -6.63
C TYR A 270 11.22 -10.61 -7.50
N ARG A 271 12.27 -11.43 -7.65
CA ARG A 271 12.27 -12.58 -8.56
C ARG A 271 12.12 -13.91 -7.80
N ARG A 272 11.22 -14.78 -8.25
CA ARG A 272 11.37 -16.23 -8.04
C ARG A 272 12.29 -16.82 -9.11
N ASP A 273 12.91 -17.95 -8.81
CA ASP A 273 13.79 -18.68 -9.74
C ASP A 273 13.09 -19.05 -11.07
N ASP A 274 11.75 -19.06 -11.10
CA ASP A 274 10.94 -19.32 -12.28
C ASP A 274 10.68 -18.09 -13.18
N GLY A 275 11.15 -16.91 -12.78
CA GLY A 275 10.96 -15.66 -13.52
C GLY A 275 9.58 -15.02 -13.35
N SER A 276 8.73 -15.53 -12.46
CA SER A 276 7.46 -14.89 -12.11
C SER A 276 7.67 -13.62 -11.27
N CYS A 277 6.94 -12.54 -11.60
CA CYS A 277 6.81 -11.38 -10.73
C CYS A 277 5.94 -11.78 -9.54
N THR A 278 6.49 -11.75 -8.34
CA THR A 278 5.82 -12.34 -7.15
C THR A 278 5.20 -11.35 -6.21
N LYS A 279 5.42 -10.05 -6.41
CA LYS A 279 4.91 -9.03 -5.50
C LYS A 279 3.87 -8.20 -6.20
N PHE A 280 2.64 -8.35 -5.74
CA PHE A 280 1.58 -7.44 -6.09
C PHE A 280 1.75 -6.12 -5.32
N HIS A 281 1.01 -5.12 -5.77
CA HIS A 281 1.06 -3.78 -5.20
C HIS A 281 -0.33 -3.17 -5.20
N ALA A 282 -0.49 -2.07 -4.46
CA ALA A 282 -1.71 -1.30 -4.42
C ALA A 282 -1.42 0.18 -4.62
N MET A 283 -2.33 0.94 -5.21
CA MET A 283 -2.22 2.39 -5.41
C MET A 283 -3.61 3.03 -5.43
N LEU A 284 -3.65 4.37 -5.43
CA LEU A 284 -4.90 5.11 -5.59
C LEU A 284 -4.90 5.94 -6.87
N ILE A 285 -5.88 5.77 -7.75
CA ILE A 285 -6.15 6.79 -8.78
C ILE A 285 -6.83 7.96 -8.07
N ILE A 286 -6.16 9.11 -8.05
CA ILE A 286 -6.63 10.35 -7.39
C ILE A 286 -6.90 11.48 -8.38
N GLY A 287 -6.64 11.27 -9.66
CA GLY A 287 -6.91 12.25 -10.70
C GLY A 287 -6.89 11.67 -12.09
N VAL A 288 -7.43 12.44 -13.03
CA VAL A 288 -7.49 12.13 -14.44
C VAL A 288 -7.29 13.41 -15.24
N ARG A 289 -6.58 13.32 -16.36
CA ARG A 289 -6.46 14.41 -17.33
C ARG A 289 -6.60 13.90 -18.74
N GLY A 290 -6.94 14.84 -19.64
CA GLY A 290 -7.30 14.54 -21.01
C GLY A 290 -8.77 14.15 -21.13
N ALA A 291 -9.35 14.42 -22.30
CA ALA A 291 -10.72 14.04 -22.65
C ALA A 291 -10.68 13.07 -23.84
N GLY A 292 -11.57 12.07 -23.85
CA GLY A 292 -11.72 11.14 -24.98
C GLY A 292 -10.80 9.91 -24.89
N ASP A 293 -10.09 9.61 -25.99
CA ASP A 293 -9.53 8.28 -26.27
C ASP A 293 -8.19 7.97 -25.57
N ALA A 294 -7.59 8.93 -24.88
CA ALA A 294 -6.27 8.76 -24.26
C ALA A 294 -6.16 9.42 -22.88
N PRO A 295 -7.01 9.05 -21.90
CA PRO A 295 -6.92 9.60 -20.57
C PRO A 295 -5.60 9.18 -19.89
N ARG A 296 -5.06 10.11 -19.11
CA ARG A 296 -3.92 9.87 -18.22
C ARG A 296 -4.42 9.92 -16.79
N PHE A 297 -3.96 9.00 -15.97
CA PHE A 297 -4.39 8.85 -14.59
C PHE A 297 -3.27 9.23 -13.65
N LEU A 298 -3.60 10.09 -12.69
CA LEU A 298 -2.72 10.43 -11.60
C LEU A 298 -2.92 9.40 -10.50
N VAL A 299 -1.84 8.71 -10.17
CA VAL A 299 -1.83 7.61 -9.22
C VAL A 299 -0.95 7.97 -8.04
N GLN A 300 -1.52 7.92 -6.84
CA GLN A 300 -0.78 8.06 -5.59
C GLN A 300 -0.18 6.72 -5.17
N ASN A 301 1.09 6.78 -4.78
CA ASN A 301 1.91 5.67 -4.30
C ASN A 301 2.69 6.12 -3.04
N TRP A 302 3.41 5.21 -2.40
CA TRP A 302 4.02 5.43 -1.08
C TRP A 302 5.54 5.25 -1.06
N TRP A 303 6.16 5.02 -2.20
CA TRP A 303 7.61 4.94 -2.26
C TRP A 303 8.24 6.30 -2.02
N ARG A 304 9.32 6.31 -1.23
CA ARG A 304 10.06 7.52 -0.83
C ARG A 304 10.37 8.51 -1.96
N ARG A 305 10.53 8.03 -3.20
CA ARG A 305 10.88 8.86 -4.37
C ARG A 305 9.79 8.94 -5.45
N HIS A 306 8.73 8.14 -5.34
CA HIS A 306 7.70 8.01 -6.38
C HIS A 306 6.32 7.97 -5.73
N GLN A 307 5.97 9.04 -5.02
CA GLN A 307 4.69 9.12 -4.30
C GLN A 307 3.51 9.46 -5.23
N PHE A 308 3.82 9.95 -6.42
CA PHE A 308 2.86 10.18 -7.49
C PHE A 308 3.46 9.66 -8.78
N VAL A 309 2.66 8.93 -9.53
CA VAL A 309 3.00 8.42 -10.85
C VAL A 309 1.86 8.70 -11.80
N GLU A 310 2.17 8.94 -13.05
CA GLU A 310 1.18 9.01 -14.12
C GLU A 310 1.15 7.68 -14.86
N VAL A 311 -0.06 7.17 -15.11
CA VAL A 311 -0.28 5.95 -15.91
C VAL A 311 -1.25 6.23 -17.04
N SER A 312 -1.09 5.52 -18.15
CA SER A 312 -2.01 5.57 -19.29
C SER A 312 -3.16 4.56 -19.13
N LEU A 313 -4.25 4.77 -19.86
CA LEU A 313 -5.29 3.75 -20.00
C LEU A 313 -4.72 2.43 -20.55
N ALA A 314 -3.81 2.49 -21.52
CA ALA A 314 -3.17 1.31 -22.10
C ALA A 314 -2.40 0.50 -21.05
N TYR A 315 -1.71 1.18 -20.13
CA TYR A 315 -1.04 0.51 -19.02
C TYR A 315 -2.04 -0.15 -18.06
N LEU A 316 -3.11 0.54 -17.69
CA LEU A 316 -4.14 -0.02 -16.81
C LEU A 316 -4.84 -1.23 -17.45
N GLU A 317 -5.12 -1.19 -18.75
CA GLU A 317 -5.66 -2.34 -19.49
C GLU A 317 -4.64 -3.49 -19.62
N TRP A 318 -3.34 -3.19 -19.69
CA TRP A 318 -2.29 -4.23 -19.70
C TRP A 318 -2.17 -4.95 -18.35
N ILE A 319 -2.27 -4.25 -17.21
CA ILE A 319 -2.27 -4.91 -15.89
C ILE A 319 -3.58 -5.65 -15.59
N ARG A 320 -4.65 -5.37 -16.34
CA ARG A 320 -6.00 -5.91 -16.10
C ARG A 320 -6.06 -7.42 -15.94
N PRO A 321 -5.39 -8.26 -16.77
CA PRO A 321 -5.45 -9.71 -16.65
C PRO A 321 -4.81 -10.24 -15.36
N PHE A 322 -3.92 -9.45 -14.73
CA PHE A 322 -3.21 -9.85 -13.53
C PHE A 322 -3.90 -9.43 -12.23
N LEU A 323 -4.97 -8.64 -12.35
CA LEU A 323 -5.78 -8.23 -11.21
C LEU A 323 -6.64 -9.42 -10.78
N HIS A 324 -6.47 -9.87 -9.53
CA HIS A 324 -7.25 -10.96 -8.94
C HIS A 324 -8.69 -10.50 -8.66
N GLY A 325 -9.51 -10.36 -9.71
CA GLY A 325 -10.90 -9.90 -9.63
C GLY A 325 -11.06 -8.44 -10.07
N PRO A 326 -12.10 -7.73 -9.59
CA PRO A 326 -12.37 -6.35 -10.00
C PRO A 326 -11.20 -5.39 -9.79
N SER A 327 -10.76 -4.82 -10.90
CA SER A 327 -9.46 -4.17 -11.13
C SER A 327 -9.26 -2.81 -10.45
N ALA A 328 -10.35 -2.10 -10.22
CA ALA A 328 -10.38 -0.81 -9.56
C ALA A 328 -11.66 -0.76 -8.73
N TYR A 329 -11.49 -0.46 -7.44
CA TYR A 329 -12.60 -0.39 -6.51
C TYR A 329 -12.95 1.06 -6.22
N ALA A 330 -14.17 1.45 -6.56
CA ALA A 330 -14.78 2.64 -6.02
C ALA A 330 -15.50 2.27 -4.72
N VAL A 331 -15.09 2.88 -3.61
CA VAL A 331 -15.78 2.73 -2.32
C VAL A 331 -16.82 3.83 -2.21
N CYS A 332 -18.10 3.48 -2.37
CA CYS A 332 -19.19 4.45 -2.42
C CYS A 332 -19.83 4.73 -1.06
N THR A 333 -19.43 3.98 -0.04
CA THR A 333 -19.97 4.12 1.31
C THR A 333 -19.32 5.29 2.00
N PRO A 334 -20.12 6.24 2.53
CA PRO A 334 -19.59 7.30 3.36
C PRO A 334 -18.85 6.75 4.56
N GLN A 335 -17.63 7.24 4.77
CA GLN A 335 -16.89 7.01 6.00
C GLN A 335 -16.72 8.34 6.72
N LEU A 336 -17.02 8.37 8.02
CA LEU A 336 -16.99 9.61 8.81
C LEU A 336 -15.85 9.65 9.84
N ALA A 337 -15.28 8.49 10.18
CA ALA A 337 -14.20 8.39 11.15
C ALA A 337 -13.36 7.13 10.92
N VAL A 338 -12.12 7.16 11.41
CA VAL A 338 -11.30 5.95 11.59
C VAL A 338 -11.98 5.04 12.64
N PRO A 339 -11.95 3.71 12.47
CA PRO A 339 -12.51 2.79 13.46
C PRO A 339 -12.04 3.09 14.90
N ALA A 340 -12.97 3.05 15.85
CA ALA A 340 -12.71 3.43 17.23
C ALA A 340 -11.56 2.63 17.84
N GLY A 341 -10.65 3.33 18.52
CA GLY A 341 -9.45 2.73 19.11
C GLY A 341 -8.25 2.60 18.17
N PHE A 342 -8.41 2.85 16.86
CA PHE A 342 -7.32 2.80 15.88
C PHE A 342 -6.98 4.16 15.26
N ALA A 343 -7.68 5.22 15.68
CA ALA A 343 -7.30 6.58 15.40
C ALA A 343 -5.96 6.90 16.09
N GLN A 344 -5.10 7.60 15.35
CA GLN A 344 -3.91 8.22 15.89
C GLN A 344 -4.17 9.62 16.45
#